data_AF-A0A167KFT2-F1
#
_entry.id   AF-A0A167KFT2-F1
#
_cell.length_a   1.000
_cell.length_b   1.000
_cell.length_c   1.000
_cell.angle_alpha   90.00
_cell.angle_beta   90.00
_cell.angle_gamma   90.00
#
_symmetry.space_group_name_H-M   'P 1'
#
loop_
_entity.id
_entity.type
_entity.pdbx_description
1 polymer ?
#
loop_
_entity_poly.entity_id
_entity_poly.type
_entity_poly.pdbx_seq_one_letter_code
_entity_poly.pdbx_strand_id
1 'polypeptide(L)'
;MTNTRRECAIALRPVEITNQQLMEILSTVRADMSTVKGQIGNVEQTLTNMNGRIGILATTSTNTISAIDSLARTPLAAPVRAELTVAAPVVISNHEPTCEESNAVYLSLRTPENILANNLKPRWDTNVAFNKSPNREIAERLLSNLERRTCRERMSDDEIAETNALTQRAARADDNECCRVLAYKDNKEAIDLVMLRDCANTLQKAVMSDGESANEMDEDGIKHVIHIVQPGWRSDECNRFIALVDTYAVQAMGSSANQRIRRITTSVSNSAVPDNISPNFPRWALRDGL
;
A
#
# COMPACT_ATOMS: atom_id res chain seq x y z
N MET A 1 -7.38 78.25 15.71
CA MET A 1 -7.42 76.78 15.49
C MET A 1 -6.97 76.11 16.77
N THR A 2 -7.90 75.62 17.59
CA THR A 2 -7.62 74.88 18.83
C THR A 2 -8.28 73.51 18.71
N ASN A 3 -7.44 72.48 18.71
CA ASN A 3 -7.81 71.09 18.43
C ASN A 3 -8.19 70.40 19.75
N THR A 4 -9.47 70.06 19.93
CA THR A 4 -9.98 69.34 21.11
C THR A 4 -9.77 67.84 20.94
N ARG A 5 -8.74 67.30 21.60
CA ARG A 5 -8.50 65.86 21.73
C ARG A 5 -9.48 65.30 22.77
N ARG A 6 -10.48 64.54 22.32
CA ARG A 6 -11.37 63.76 23.19
C ARG A 6 -10.65 62.50 23.65
N GLU A 7 -10.30 62.43 24.93
CA GLU A 7 -9.87 61.20 25.58
C GLU A 7 -11.12 60.39 26.01
N CYS A 8 -11.37 59.27 25.34
CA CYS A 8 -12.37 58.30 25.77
C CYS A 8 -11.73 57.40 26.84
N ALA A 9 -11.98 57.69 28.12
CA ALA A 9 -11.65 56.77 29.21
C ALA A 9 -12.60 55.57 29.18
N ILE A 10 -12.09 54.39 28.82
CA ILE A 10 -12.82 53.13 28.92
C ILE A 10 -12.82 52.71 30.40
N ALA A 11 -13.95 52.89 31.07
CA ALA A 11 -14.14 52.41 32.44
C ALA A 11 -14.29 50.88 32.42
N LEU A 12 -13.20 50.17 32.76
CA LEU A 12 -13.25 48.73 33.03
C LEU A 12 -14.02 48.52 34.35
N ARG A 13 -15.22 47.94 34.27
CA ARG A 13 -15.96 47.49 35.45
C ARG A 13 -15.33 46.20 35.99
N PRO A 14 -15.17 46.05 37.32
CA PRO A 14 -14.79 44.77 37.90
C PRO A 14 -15.87 43.73 37.59
N VAL A 15 -15.46 42.57 37.08
CA VAL A 15 -16.35 41.42 36.92
C VAL A 15 -16.48 40.76 38.29
N GLU A 16 -17.61 40.99 38.95
CA GLU A 16 -17.96 40.30 40.19
C GLU A 16 -18.48 38.90 39.83
N ILE A 17 -17.62 37.89 39.98
CA ILE A 17 -18.01 36.48 39.83
C ILE A 17 -18.91 36.12 41.00
N THR A 18 -20.13 35.70 40.69
CA THR A 18 -21.07 35.24 41.72
C THR A 18 -20.61 33.90 42.30
N ASN A 19 -20.97 33.61 43.56
CA ASN A 19 -20.70 32.31 44.19
C ASN A 19 -21.25 31.13 43.36
N GLN A 20 -22.35 31.34 42.62
CA GLN A 20 -22.93 30.34 41.72
C GLN A 20 -22.00 30.03 40.54
N GLN A 21 -21.50 31.06 39.84
CA GLN A 21 -20.55 30.89 38.74
C GLN A 21 -19.24 30.25 39.20
N LEU A 22 -18.78 30.58 40.41
CA LEU A 22 -17.61 29.94 41.02
C LEU A 22 -17.83 28.43 41.21
N MET A 23 -19.00 28.02 41.70
CA MET A 23 -19.34 26.61 41.91
C MET A 23 -19.45 25.82 40.60
N GLU A 24 -19.99 26.44 39.55
CA GLU A 24 -20.04 25.83 38.20
C GLU A 24 -18.63 25.60 37.65
N ILE A 25 -17.75 26.61 37.72
CA ILE A 25 -16.35 26.49 37.28
C ILE A 25 -15.64 25.38 38.06
N LEU A 26 -15.81 25.32 39.38
CA LEU A 26 -15.19 24.28 40.22
C LEU A 26 -15.72 22.88 39.89
N SER A 27 -17.00 22.76 39.51
CA SER A 27 -17.61 21.50 39.08
C SER A 27 -17.02 21.03 37.75
N THR A 28 -16.90 21.94 36.77
CA THR A 28 -16.28 21.65 35.47
C THR A 28 -14.82 21.24 35.62
N VAL A 29 -14.03 22.02 36.39
CA VAL A 29 -12.61 21.69 36.64
C VAL A 29 -12.46 20.31 37.30
N ARG A 30 -13.37 19.96 38.22
CA ARG A 30 -13.37 18.62 38.85
C ARG A 30 -13.66 17.50 37.85
N ALA A 31 -14.60 17.72 36.94
CA ALA A 31 -14.92 16.76 35.88
C ALA A 31 -13.74 16.59 34.93
N ASP A 32 -13.16 17.69 34.45
CA ASP A 32 -11.99 17.69 33.56
C ASP A 32 -10.79 17.00 34.21
N MET A 33 -10.52 17.28 35.49
CA MET A 33 -9.44 16.64 36.22
C MET A 33 -9.66 15.14 36.41
N SER A 34 -10.92 14.69 36.53
CA SER A 34 -11.26 13.27 36.58
C SER A 34 -11.02 12.59 35.24
N THR A 35 -11.38 13.24 34.13
CA THR A 35 -11.09 12.78 32.76
C THR A 35 -9.59 12.67 32.50
N VAL A 36 -8.83 13.73 32.81
CA VAL A 36 -7.36 13.76 32.64
C VAL A 36 -6.70 12.67 33.47
N LYS A 37 -7.16 12.44 34.71
CA LYS A 37 -6.65 11.35 35.54
C LYS A 37 -6.88 9.98 34.90
N GLY A 38 -8.05 9.76 34.30
CA GLY A 38 -8.34 8.52 33.55
C GLY A 38 -7.43 8.34 32.33
N GLN A 39 -7.21 9.42 31.57
CA GLN A 39 -6.31 9.40 30.41
C GLN A 39 -4.86 9.09 30.81
N ILE A 40 -4.36 9.70 31.88
CA ILE A 40 -3.01 9.42 32.42
C ILE A 40 -2.88 7.94 32.79
N GLY A 41 -3.86 7.36 33.50
CA GLY A 41 -3.85 5.94 33.85
C GLY A 41 -3.79 5.02 32.62
N ASN A 42 -4.53 5.35 31.55
CA ASN A 42 -4.48 4.60 30.30
C ASN A 42 -3.10 4.67 29.63
N VAL A 43 -2.45 5.84 29.66
CA VAL A 43 -1.09 6.03 29.13
C VAL A 43 -0.07 5.23 29.94
N GLU A 44 -0.14 5.28 31.27
CA GLU A 44 0.74 4.50 32.15
C GLU A 44 0.62 2.99 31.90
N GLN A 45 -0.62 2.50 31.73
CA GLN A 45 -0.88 1.09 31.43
C GLN A 45 -0.30 0.69 30.06
N THR A 46 -0.44 1.55 29.05
CA THR A 46 0.09 1.32 27.70
C THR A 46 1.62 1.30 27.72
N LEU A 47 2.25 2.25 28.40
CA LEU A 47 3.71 2.29 28.57
C LEU A 47 4.25 1.04 29.29
N THR A 48 3.56 0.60 30.35
CA THR A 48 3.91 -0.63 31.08
C THR A 48 3.85 -1.87 30.17
N ASN A 49 2.80 -1.98 29.35
CA ASN A 49 2.66 -3.08 28.38
C ASN A 49 3.79 -3.05 27.34
N MET A 50 4.04 -1.88 26.74
CA MET A 50 5.13 -1.73 25.76
C MET A 50 6.48 -2.09 26.35
N ASN A 51 6.78 -1.66 27.59
CA ASN A 51 8.03 -1.99 28.27
C ASN A 51 8.19 -3.51 28.46
N GLY A 52 7.12 -4.22 28.82
CA GLY A 52 7.11 -5.69 28.90
C GLY A 52 7.39 -6.36 27.55
N ARG A 53 6.75 -5.88 26.47
CA ARG A 53 6.96 -6.40 25.10
C ARG A 53 8.39 -6.17 24.60
N ILE A 54 8.96 -5.00 24.88
CA ILE A 54 10.36 -4.67 24.55
C ILE A 54 11.31 -5.58 25.32
N GLY A 55 11.06 -5.83 26.61
CA GLY A 55 11.84 -6.77 27.41
C GLY A 55 11.87 -8.18 26.82
N ILE A 56 10.69 -8.71 26.46
CA ILE A 56 10.56 -10.02 25.80
C ILE A 56 11.36 -10.06 24.49
N LEU A 57 11.21 -9.04 23.64
CA LEU A 57 11.93 -8.96 22.37
C LEU A 57 13.45 -8.95 22.57
N ALA A 58 13.94 -8.19 23.55
CA ALA A 58 15.37 -8.12 23.87
C ALA A 58 15.91 -9.48 24.35
N THR A 59 15.17 -10.19 25.21
CA THR A 59 15.53 -11.53 25.66
C THR A 59 15.54 -12.52 24.49
N THR A 60 14.51 -12.51 23.64
CA THR A 60 14.44 -13.38 22.46
C THR A 60 15.61 -13.13 21.51
N SER A 61 15.90 -11.86 21.20
CA SER A 61 17.03 -11.49 20.34
C SER A 61 18.37 -11.97 20.89
N THR A 62 18.61 -11.77 22.20
CA THR A 62 19.83 -12.22 22.87
C THR A 62 20.01 -13.74 22.79
N ASN A 63 18.92 -14.49 22.99
CA ASN A 63 18.93 -15.94 22.88
C ASN A 63 19.21 -16.41 21.45
N THR A 64 18.59 -15.78 20.45
CA THR A 64 18.82 -16.09 19.02
C THR A 64 20.27 -15.83 18.62
N ILE A 65 20.83 -14.68 19.00
CA ILE A 65 22.24 -14.34 18.71
C ILE A 65 23.18 -15.36 19.35
N SER A 66 22.92 -15.76 20.61
CA SER A 66 23.73 -16.76 21.32
C SER A 66 23.67 -18.14 20.65
N ALA A 67 22.51 -18.53 20.12
CA ALA A 67 22.35 -19.79 19.39
C ALA A 67 23.11 -19.78 18.04
N ILE A 68 23.06 -18.66 17.30
CA ILE A 68 23.80 -18.50 16.04
C ILE A 68 25.31 -18.58 16.28
N ASP A 69 25.80 -17.88 17.30
CA ASP A 69 27.23 -17.85 17.65
C ASP A 69 27.73 -19.24 18.11
N SER A 70 26.88 -19.99 18.84
CA SER A 70 27.17 -21.39 19.19
C SER A 70 27.27 -22.29 17.95
N LEU A 71 26.40 -22.10 16.95
CA LEU A 71 26.47 -22.83 15.68
C LEU A 71 27.76 -22.50 14.90
N ALA A 72 28.11 -21.21 14.84
CA ALA A 72 29.29 -20.73 14.10
C ALA A 72 30.61 -21.25 14.68
N ARG A 73 30.67 -21.53 16.00
CA ARG A 73 31.85 -22.06 16.68
C ARG A 73 31.96 -23.59 16.66
N THR A 74 30.98 -24.31 16.08
CA THR A 74 31.06 -25.77 15.98
C THR A 74 32.04 -26.15 14.86
N PRO A 75 33.14 -26.90 15.14
CA PRO A 75 34.07 -27.32 14.10
C PRO A 75 33.37 -28.24 13.09
N LEU A 76 33.58 -28.02 11.79
CA LEU A 76 33.20 -28.99 10.75
C LEU A 76 34.00 -30.28 10.96
N ALA A 77 33.45 -31.22 11.69
CA ALA A 77 33.95 -32.59 11.72
C ALA A 77 33.80 -33.19 10.32
N ALA A 78 34.88 -33.80 9.83
CA ALA A 78 34.95 -34.45 8.52
C ALA A 78 33.76 -35.39 8.28
N PRO A 79 33.28 -35.54 7.03
CA PRO A 79 32.05 -36.25 6.74
C PRO A 79 32.25 -37.75 7.01
N VAL A 80 31.78 -38.21 8.17
CA VAL A 80 31.52 -39.62 8.40
C VAL A 80 30.22 -39.95 7.69
N ARG A 81 30.32 -40.84 6.71
CA ARG A 81 29.25 -41.36 5.88
C ARG A 81 28.25 -42.10 6.78
N ALA A 82 27.16 -41.44 7.16
CA ALA A 82 26.00 -42.09 7.74
C ALA A 82 24.91 -42.16 6.66
N GLU A 83 24.62 -43.38 6.21
CA GLU A 83 23.39 -43.66 5.45
C GLU A 83 22.20 -43.39 6.38
N LEU A 84 21.38 -42.39 6.05
CA LEU A 84 20.12 -42.15 6.75
C LEU A 84 18.96 -42.27 5.77
N THR A 85 18.20 -43.34 6.00
CA THR A 85 16.97 -43.75 5.32
C THR A 85 15.91 -42.65 5.36
N VAL A 86 15.21 -42.51 4.23
CA VAL A 86 14.15 -41.53 3.97
C VAL A 86 12.92 -41.76 4.86
N ALA A 87 12.40 -40.66 5.44
CA ALA A 87 10.98 -40.48 5.71
C ALA A 87 10.60 -39.00 5.47
N ALA A 88 9.65 -38.76 4.56
CA ALA A 88 9.05 -37.44 4.25
C ALA A 88 7.82 -37.16 5.15
N PRO A 89 7.11 -36.02 4.99
CA PRO A 89 7.55 -34.63 5.17
C PRO A 89 6.69 -33.92 6.26
N VAL A 90 7.19 -32.85 6.88
CA VAL A 90 6.35 -31.91 7.64
C VAL A 90 6.51 -30.52 7.06
N VAL A 91 5.42 -30.04 6.47
CA VAL A 91 5.25 -28.68 5.99
C VAL A 91 5.00 -27.77 7.19
N ILE A 92 5.87 -26.80 7.42
CA ILE A 92 5.52 -25.56 8.11
C ILE A 92 6.07 -24.41 7.26
N SER A 93 5.14 -23.73 6.60
CA SER A 93 5.32 -22.50 5.84
C SER A 93 5.36 -21.33 6.80
N ASN A 94 6.41 -20.52 6.76
CA ASN A 94 6.41 -19.13 7.22
C ASN A 94 7.36 -18.35 6.29
N HIS A 95 6.81 -17.40 5.55
CA HIS A 95 7.56 -16.57 4.62
C HIS A 95 7.18 -15.11 4.85
N GLU A 96 8.18 -14.25 4.96
CA GLU A 96 8.17 -12.88 4.43
C GLU A 96 9.63 -12.43 4.18
N PRO A 97 9.88 -11.48 3.26
CA PRO A 97 10.75 -11.72 2.11
C PRO A 97 11.92 -10.74 2.04
N THR A 98 13.10 -11.18 1.60
CA THR A 98 14.08 -10.31 0.91
C THR A 98 15.12 -11.17 0.19
N CYS A 99 15.37 -10.88 -1.10
CA CYS A 99 16.44 -11.47 -1.93
C CYS A 99 16.29 -12.96 -2.33
N GLU A 100 15.13 -13.59 -2.19
CA GLU A 100 15.02 -15.03 -2.44
C GLU A 100 14.86 -15.45 -3.92
N GLU A 101 14.34 -14.63 -4.84
CA GLU A 101 14.06 -15.11 -6.19
C GLU A 101 15.30 -15.58 -6.97
N SER A 102 16.46 -14.92 -6.79
CA SER A 102 17.70 -15.36 -7.44
C SER A 102 18.29 -16.62 -6.81
N ASN A 103 18.10 -16.84 -5.49
CA ASN A 103 18.60 -18.02 -4.78
C ASN A 103 17.63 -19.21 -4.89
N ALA A 104 16.32 -18.96 -4.92
CA ALA A 104 15.28 -19.95 -5.15
C ALA A 104 15.40 -20.54 -6.56
N VAL A 105 15.63 -19.71 -7.59
CA VAL A 105 15.94 -20.22 -8.95
C VAL A 105 17.24 -21.03 -8.96
N TYR A 106 18.27 -20.59 -8.23
CA TYR A 106 19.55 -21.31 -8.16
C TYR A 106 19.45 -22.66 -7.43
N LEU A 107 18.61 -22.75 -6.39
CA LEU A 107 18.37 -23.97 -5.61
C LEU A 107 17.37 -24.91 -6.31
N SER A 108 16.32 -24.39 -6.96
CA SER A 108 15.34 -25.19 -7.73
C SER A 108 15.95 -25.82 -8.99
N LEU A 109 17.03 -25.27 -9.54
CA LEU A 109 17.77 -25.89 -10.63
C LEU A 109 18.73 -27.00 -10.15
N ARG A 110 19.03 -27.08 -8.86
CA ARG A 110 19.96 -28.05 -8.26
C ARG A 110 19.26 -29.30 -7.74
N THR A 111 18.29 -29.83 -8.49
CA THR A 111 17.70 -31.13 -8.18
C THR A 111 18.73 -32.24 -8.44
N PRO A 112 18.68 -33.37 -7.71
CA PRO A 112 19.55 -34.52 -7.98
C PRO A 112 19.49 -34.99 -9.44
N GLU A 113 18.31 -34.87 -10.06
CA GLU A 113 18.06 -35.19 -11.47
C GLU A 113 18.81 -34.25 -12.42
N ASN A 114 18.79 -32.93 -12.17
CA ASN A 114 19.52 -31.95 -12.97
C ASN A 114 21.04 -32.10 -12.80
N ILE A 115 21.51 -32.45 -11.60
CA ILE A 115 22.93 -32.72 -11.34
C ILE A 115 23.38 -33.97 -12.10
N LEU A 116 22.59 -35.05 -12.06
CA LEU A 116 22.87 -36.28 -12.78
C LEU A 116 22.86 -36.04 -14.30
N ALA A 117 21.83 -35.36 -14.81
CA ALA A 117 21.74 -34.98 -16.22
C ALA A 117 22.90 -34.09 -16.66
N ASN A 118 23.40 -33.20 -15.78
CA ASN A 118 24.55 -32.35 -16.08
C ASN A 118 25.87 -33.14 -16.08
N ASN A 119 26.04 -34.11 -15.17
CA ASN A 119 27.23 -34.97 -15.12
C ASN A 119 27.33 -35.92 -16.32
N LEU A 120 26.22 -36.23 -17.00
CA LEU A 120 26.17 -37.02 -18.22
C LEU A 120 26.47 -36.19 -19.49
N LYS A 121 26.60 -34.86 -19.40
CA LYS A 121 26.88 -34.01 -20.56
C LYS A 121 28.36 -34.11 -20.97
N PRO A 122 28.67 -34.02 -22.28
CA PRO A 122 30.04 -33.91 -22.75
C PRO A 122 30.73 -32.70 -22.11
N ARG A 123 31.93 -32.91 -21.57
CA ARG A 123 32.77 -31.85 -21.01
C ARG A 123 33.76 -31.37 -22.06
N TRP A 124 34.21 -30.14 -21.89
CA TRP A 124 35.31 -29.60 -22.69
C TRP A 124 36.55 -30.47 -22.53
N ASP A 125 37.11 -30.91 -23.65
CA ASP A 125 38.42 -31.55 -23.66
C ASP A 125 39.48 -30.46 -23.78
N THR A 126 40.25 -30.25 -22.72
CA THR A 126 41.30 -29.22 -22.68
C THR A 126 42.50 -29.56 -23.56
N ASN A 127 42.62 -30.81 -24.03
CA ASN A 127 43.70 -31.26 -24.91
C ASN A 127 43.36 -31.09 -26.40
N VAL A 128 42.11 -30.71 -26.72
CA VAL A 128 41.63 -30.54 -28.09
C VAL A 128 41.33 -29.06 -28.35
N ALA A 129 41.80 -28.52 -29.46
CA ALA A 129 41.51 -27.15 -29.85
C ALA A 129 39.99 -26.89 -29.90
N PHE A 130 39.55 -25.72 -29.46
CA PHE A 130 38.13 -25.33 -29.34
C PHE A 130 37.30 -25.60 -30.61
N ASN A 131 37.88 -25.37 -31.79
CA ASN A 131 37.22 -25.52 -33.09
C ASN A 131 37.27 -26.94 -33.67
N LYS A 132 37.76 -27.93 -32.91
CA LYS A 132 37.85 -29.33 -33.32
C LYS A 132 36.85 -30.18 -32.54
N SER A 133 36.47 -31.32 -33.12
CA SER A 133 35.62 -32.31 -32.43
C SER A 133 36.39 -32.88 -31.24
N PRO A 134 35.79 -32.99 -30.03
CA PRO A 134 34.35 -32.83 -29.72
C PRO A 134 33.93 -31.41 -29.27
N ASN A 135 34.88 -30.51 -29.02
CA ASN A 135 34.63 -29.17 -28.49
C ASN A 135 33.75 -28.29 -29.41
N ARG A 136 33.88 -28.45 -30.73
CA ARG A 136 33.02 -27.76 -31.72
C ARG A 136 31.54 -28.08 -31.54
N GLU A 137 31.19 -29.34 -31.26
CA GLU A 137 29.80 -29.79 -31.11
C GLU A 137 29.17 -29.24 -29.82
N ILE A 138 29.97 -29.11 -28.75
CA ILE A 138 29.56 -28.46 -27.50
C ILE A 138 29.28 -26.97 -27.75
N ALA A 139 30.15 -26.29 -28.50
CA ALA A 139 29.99 -24.88 -28.84
C ALA A 139 28.72 -24.63 -29.69
N GLU A 140 28.48 -25.44 -30.72
CA GLU A 140 27.30 -25.34 -31.59
C GLU A 140 25.99 -25.56 -30.80
N ARG A 141 25.97 -26.53 -29.87
CA ARG A 141 24.83 -26.76 -28.99
C ARG A 141 24.56 -25.61 -28.02
N LEU A 142 25.62 -25.00 -27.48
CA LEU A 142 25.50 -23.81 -26.64
C LEU A 142 24.95 -22.63 -27.43
N LEU A 143 25.47 -22.40 -28.63
CA LEU A 143 25.00 -21.33 -29.51
C LEU A 143 23.51 -21.50 -29.84
N SER A 144 23.09 -22.69 -30.25
CA SER A 144 21.67 -22.99 -30.53
C SER A 144 20.77 -22.82 -29.29
N ASN A 145 21.27 -23.10 -28.08
CA ASN A 145 20.51 -22.87 -26.85
C ASN A 145 20.37 -21.38 -26.52
N LEU A 146 21.46 -20.62 -26.71
CA LEU A 146 21.47 -19.18 -26.51
C LEU A 146 20.56 -18.48 -27.52
N GLU A 147 20.63 -18.85 -28.79
CA GLU A 147 19.74 -18.35 -29.86
C GLU A 147 18.27 -18.62 -29.51
N ARG A 148 17.93 -19.84 -29.08
CA ARG A 148 16.56 -20.18 -28.66
C ARG A 148 16.09 -19.38 -27.45
N ARG A 149 17.00 -19.01 -26.53
CA ARG A 149 16.69 -18.17 -25.36
C ARG A 149 16.56 -16.69 -25.70
N THR A 150 17.31 -16.21 -26.69
CA THR A 150 17.19 -14.83 -27.19
C THR A 150 15.98 -14.65 -28.12
N CYS A 151 15.52 -15.71 -28.78
CA CYS A 151 14.31 -15.71 -29.61
C CYS A 151 13.02 -16.00 -28.83
N ARG A 152 13.08 -16.16 -27.49
CA ARG A 152 11.86 -16.04 -26.67
C ARG A 152 11.50 -14.57 -26.74
N GLU A 153 10.52 -14.25 -27.58
CA GLU A 153 10.07 -12.92 -27.98
C GLU A 153 10.22 -11.93 -26.80
N ARG A 154 11.27 -11.11 -26.84
CA ARG A 154 11.39 -10.00 -25.91
C ARG A 154 10.25 -9.06 -26.27
N MET A 155 9.40 -8.76 -25.30
CA MET A 155 8.40 -7.69 -25.47
C MET A 155 9.13 -6.47 -26.05
N SER A 156 8.53 -5.87 -27.05
CA SER A 156 9.02 -4.62 -27.62
C SER A 156 9.09 -3.54 -26.53
N ASP A 157 9.95 -2.54 -26.73
CA ASP A 157 10.05 -1.41 -25.79
C ASP A 157 8.68 -0.71 -25.62
N ASP A 158 7.86 -0.70 -26.67
CA ASP A 158 6.48 -0.19 -26.66
C ASP A 158 5.55 -1.03 -25.79
N GLU A 159 5.59 -2.36 -25.91
CA GLU A 159 4.81 -3.27 -25.05
C GLU A 159 5.23 -3.18 -23.57
N ILE A 160 6.52 -2.98 -23.31
CA ILE A 160 7.04 -2.76 -21.95
C ILE A 160 6.51 -1.43 -21.40
N ALA A 161 6.55 -0.37 -22.20
CA ALA A 161 6.05 0.95 -21.81
C ALA A 161 4.54 0.92 -21.52
N GLU A 162 3.76 0.26 -22.37
CA GLU A 162 2.32 0.10 -22.19
C GLU A 162 1.99 -0.72 -20.93
N THR A 163 2.70 -1.83 -20.70
CA THR A 163 2.53 -2.67 -19.51
C THR A 163 2.82 -1.88 -18.24
N ASN A 164 3.93 -1.14 -18.21
CA ASN A 164 4.28 -0.28 -17.07
C ASN A 164 3.22 0.80 -16.83
N ALA A 165 2.69 1.42 -17.89
CA ALA A 165 1.63 2.40 -17.79
C ALA A 165 0.34 1.79 -17.20
N LEU A 166 -0.03 0.58 -17.63
CA LEU A 166 -1.17 -0.16 -17.09
C LEU A 166 -0.98 -0.49 -15.60
N THR A 167 0.19 -0.99 -15.21
CA THR A 167 0.51 -1.27 -13.79
C THR A 167 0.45 -0.01 -12.93
N GLN A 168 0.99 1.12 -13.42
CA GLN A 168 0.91 2.39 -12.71
C GLN A 168 -0.52 2.93 -12.60
N ARG A 169 -1.37 2.74 -13.62
CA ARG A 169 -2.80 3.09 -13.53
C ARG A 169 -3.50 2.24 -12.49
N ALA A 170 -3.25 0.93 -12.48
CA ALA A 170 -3.83 0.02 -11.48
C ALA A 170 -3.44 0.40 -10.05
N ALA A 171 -2.15 0.65 -9.80
CA ALA A 171 -1.66 1.07 -8.49
C ALA A 171 -2.30 2.39 -8.03
N ARG A 172 -2.39 3.39 -8.92
CA ARG A 172 -3.05 4.67 -8.61
C ARG A 172 -4.55 4.52 -8.33
N ALA A 173 -5.22 3.63 -9.04
CA ALA A 173 -6.63 3.33 -8.80
C ALA A 173 -6.85 2.68 -7.42
N ASP A 174 -5.98 1.74 -7.05
CA ASP A 174 -6.01 1.08 -5.73
C ASP A 174 -5.72 2.07 -4.59
N ASP A 175 -4.69 2.91 -4.73
CA ASP A 175 -4.37 3.96 -3.76
C ASP A 175 -5.55 4.94 -3.61
N ASN A 176 -6.16 5.35 -4.73
CA ASN A 176 -7.30 6.25 -4.73
C ASN A 176 -8.53 5.64 -4.06
N GLU A 177 -8.81 4.37 -4.31
CA GLU A 177 -9.84 3.60 -3.60
C GLU A 177 -9.56 3.60 -2.09
N CYS A 178 -8.33 3.28 -1.68
CA CYS A 178 -7.95 3.26 -0.27
C CYS A 178 -8.14 4.63 0.40
N CYS A 179 -7.69 5.71 -0.24
CA CYS A 179 -7.87 7.07 0.25
C CYS A 179 -9.35 7.46 0.37
N ARG A 180 -10.18 7.15 -0.63
CA ARG A 180 -11.63 7.45 -0.60
C ARG A 180 -12.33 6.68 0.52
N VAL A 181 -11.99 5.41 0.70
CA VAL A 181 -12.56 4.57 1.76
C VAL A 181 -12.22 5.11 3.15
N LEU A 182 -10.96 5.49 3.38
CA LEU A 182 -10.53 6.07 4.65
C LEU A 182 -11.21 7.42 4.90
N ALA A 183 -11.21 8.31 3.90
CA ALA A 183 -11.85 9.62 4.01
C ALA A 183 -13.33 9.53 4.37
N TYR A 184 -14.06 8.59 3.76
CA TYR A 184 -15.46 8.39 4.13
C TYR A 184 -15.62 7.79 5.52
N LYS A 185 -14.82 6.81 5.93
CA LYS A 185 -14.91 6.22 7.27
C LYS A 185 -14.71 7.27 8.35
N ASP A 186 -13.73 8.14 8.17
CA ASP A 186 -13.40 9.20 9.15
C ASP A 186 -14.43 10.33 9.16
N ASN A 187 -15.13 10.55 8.03
CA ASN A 187 -16.08 11.66 7.87
C ASN A 187 -17.52 11.20 7.59
N LYS A 188 -17.86 9.96 7.97
CA LYS A 188 -19.13 9.31 7.59
C LYS A 188 -20.34 10.17 7.94
N GLU A 189 -20.42 10.60 9.20
CA GLU A 189 -21.57 11.37 9.69
C GLU A 189 -21.72 12.72 8.96
N ALA A 190 -20.61 13.41 8.70
CA ALA A 190 -20.62 14.68 7.98
C ALA A 190 -21.04 14.48 6.51
N ILE A 191 -20.53 13.45 5.85
CA ILE A 191 -20.85 13.14 4.46
C ILE A 191 -22.32 12.71 4.33
N ASP A 192 -22.79 11.80 5.17
CA ASP A 192 -24.17 11.33 5.19
C ASP A 192 -25.14 12.48 5.47
N LEU A 193 -24.78 13.41 6.38
CA LEU A 193 -25.55 14.62 6.66
C LEU A 193 -25.65 15.54 5.43
N VAL A 194 -24.55 15.75 4.70
CA VAL A 194 -24.55 16.58 3.48
C VAL A 194 -25.34 15.91 2.35
N MET A 195 -25.27 14.59 2.26
CA MET A 195 -26.03 13.80 1.28
C MET A 195 -27.49 13.58 1.68
N LEU A 196 -27.85 13.94 2.92
CA LEU A 196 -29.17 13.75 3.54
C LEU A 196 -29.64 12.28 3.49
N ARG A 197 -28.71 11.33 3.57
CA ARG A 197 -28.99 9.88 3.50
C ARG A 197 -27.81 9.06 4.00
N ASP A 198 -28.09 7.80 4.33
CA ASP A 198 -27.04 6.82 4.59
C ASP A 198 -26.35 6.43 3.28
N CYS A 199 -25.08 6.80 3.14
CA CYS A 199 -24.25 6.44 2.00
C CYS A 199 -23.49 5.13 2.23
N ALA A 200 -23.81 4.37 3.29
CA ALA A 200 -23.25 3.04 3.50
C ALA A 200 -23.45 2.17 2.25
N ASN A 201 -22.47 1.31 1.97
CA ASN A 201 -22.41 0.42 0.81
C ASN A 201 -22.25 1.10 -0.57
N THR A 202 -22.11 2.43 -0.63
CA THR A 202 -21.84 3.16 -1.89
C THR A 202 -20.37 3.07 -2.31
N LEU A 203 -19.44 2.89 -1.37
CA LEU A 203 -18.01 2.73 -1.62
C LEU A 203 -17.64 1.31 -2.04
N GLN A 204 -17.99 0.98 -3.28
CA GLN A 204 -17.53 -0.24 -3.91
C GLN A 204 -16.49 0.09 -4.97
N LYS A 205 -15.54 -0.83 -5.20
CA LYS A 205 -14.45 -0.64 -6.16
C LYS A 205 -14.93 -0.18 -7.53
N ALA A 206 -15.99 -0.80 -8.05
CA ALA A 206 -16.60 -0.44 -9.34
C ALA A 206 -17.16 1.00 -9.39
N VAL A 207 -17.62 1.51 -8.25
CA VAL A 207 -18.17 2.87 -8.10
C VAL A 207 -17.04 3.90 -7.99
N MET A 208 -15.88 3.50 -7.46
CA MET A 208 -14.71 4.36 -7.32
C MET A 208 -13.80 4.34 -8.55
N SER A 209 -13.90 3.32 -9.39
CA SER A 209 -13.07 3.19 -10.59
C SER A 209 -13.57 4.12 -11.69
N ASP A 210 -12.80 5.16 -11.97
CA ASP A 210 -12.98 6.02 -13.13
C ASP A 210 -12.03 5.53 -14.24
N GLY A 211 -12.46 5.58 -15.51
CA GLY A 211 -11.61 5.13 -16.62
C GLY A 211 -10.43 6.09 -16.82
N GLU A 212 -9.34 5.90 -16.06
CA GLU A 212 -8.17 6.76 -16.08
C GLU A 212 -7.34 6.55 -17.37
N SER A 213 -6.99 7.64 -18.05
CA SER A 213 -6.04 7.64 -19.16
C SER A 213 -4.59 7.62 -18.66
N ALA A 214 -3.62 7.67 -19.58
CA ALA A 214 -2.25 8.03 -19.22
C ALA A 214 -2.23 9.42 -18.54
N ASN A 215 -1.26 9.65 -17.64
CA ASN A 215 -1.00 10.99 -17.13
C ASN A 215 -0.40 11.84 -18.24
N GLU A 216 -1.07 12.92 -18.57
CA GLU A 216 -0.60 13.92 -19.50
C GLU A 216 -0.08 15.12 -18.71
N MET A 217 0.77 15.93 -19.33
CA MET A 217 1.11 17.24 -18.78
C MET A 217 -0.08 18.17 -19.01
N ASP A 218 -0.38 19.06 -18.07
CA ASP A 218 -1.35 20.12 -18.30
C ASP A 218 -0.92 21.05 -19.45
N GLU A 219 -1.84 21.89 -19.93
CA GLU A 219 -1.58 22.85 -21.02
C GLU A 219 -0.37 23.76 -20.73
N ASP A 220 -0.07 24.00 -19.45
CA ASP A 220 1.07 24.81 -18.99
C ASP A 220 2.38 24.01 -18.87
N GLY A 221 2.33 22.68 -18.93
CA GLY A 221 3.50 21.80 -18.81
C GLY A 221 4.09 21.72 -17.39
N ILE A 222 3.37 22.16 -16.37
CA ILE A 222 3.86 22.31 -15.00
C ILE A 222 3.37 21.19 -14.10
N LYS A 223 2.17 20.64 -14.35
CA LYS A 223 1.59 19.58 -13.52
C LYS A 223 1.05 18.43 -14.36
N HIS A 224 1.22 17.23 -13.84
CA HIS A 224 0.54 16.06 -14.38
C HIS A 224 -0.97 16.16 -14.11
N VAL A 225 -1.75 15.76 -15.11
CA VAL A 225 -3.21 15.63 -15.05
C VAL A 225 -3.58 14.22 -15.51
N ILE A 226 -4.59 13.64 -14.84
CA ILE A 226 -5.24 12.41 -15.28
C ILE A 226 -6.59 12.79 -15.86
N HIS A 227 -6.81 12.44 -17.13
CA HIS A 227 -8.13 12.51 -17.72
C HIS A 227 -8.94 11.28 -17.32
N ILE A 228 -10.15 11.50 -16.85
CA ILE A 228 -11.05 10.43 -16.42
C ILE A 228 -12.31 10.40 -17.26
N VAL A 229 -12.73 9.18 -17.61
CA VAL A 229 -14.03 8.91 -18.21
C VAL A 229 -14.99 8.48 -17.11
N GLN A 230 -15.99 9.31 -16.84
CA GLN A 230 -17.00 9.04 -15.82
C GLN A 230 -17.95 7.93 -16.30
N PRO A 231 -18.34 6.96 -15.46
CA PRO A 231 -19.35 5.98 -15.85
C PRO A 231 -20.76 6.57 -15.96
N GLY A 232 -21.44 6.30 -17.08
CA GLY A 232 -22.79 6.84 -17.35
C GLY A 232 -23.91 6.15 -16.60
N TRP A 233 -23.67 4.97 -16.02
CA TRP A 233 -24.64 4.29 -15.17
C TRP A 233 -24.76 4.91 -13.77
N ARG A 234 -23.79 5.73 -13.34
CA ARG A 234 -23.84 6.43 -12.05
C ARG A 234 -24.82 7.60 -12.11
N SER A 235 -25.65 7.75 -11.08
CA SER A 235 -26.49 8.94 -10.92
C SER A 235 -25.67 10.19 -10.62
N ASP A 236 -26.24 11.37 -10.87
CA ASP A 236 -25.60 12.64 -10.50
C ASP A 236 -25.39 12.76 -8.99
N GLU A 237 -26.30 12.17 -8.20
CA GLU A 237 -26.15 12.07 -6.74
C GLU A 237 -24.94 11.19 -6.36
N CYS A 238 -24.71 10.07 -7.05
CA CYS A 238 -23.54 9.22 -6.83
C CYS A 238 -22.25 9.98 -7.15
N ASN A 239 -22.22 10.71 -8.26
CA ASN A 239 -21.07 11.52 -8.64
C ASN A 239 -20.80 12.64 -7.62
N ARG A 240 -21.87 13.25 -7.08
CA ARG A 240 -21.76 14.23 -5.99
C ARG A 240 -21.18 13.61 -4.72
N PHE A 241 -21.61 12.41 -4.36
CA PHE A 241 -21.05 11.66 -3.24
C PHE A 241 -19.54 11.41 -3.42
N ILE A 242 -19.13 10.90 -4.59
CA ILE A 242 -17.71 10.64 -4.88
C ILE A 242 -16.87 11.93 -4.82
N ALA A 243 -17.37 13.03 -5.40
CA ALA A 243 -16.69 14.33 -5.34
C ALA A 243 -16.54 14.86 -3.91
N LEU A 244 -17.55 14.62 -3.05
CA LEU A 244 -17.50 15.01 -1.65
C LEU A 244 -16.45 14.19 -0.90
N VAL A 245 -16.45 12.86 -1.07
CA VAL A 245 -15.42 11.97 -0.50
C VAL A 245 -14.02 12.38 -0.97
N ASP A 246 -13.86 12.73 -2.25
CA ASP A 246 -12.59 13.22 -2.79
C ASP A 246 -12.13 14.50 -2.11
N THR A 247 -13.06 15.41 -1.81
CA THR A 247 -12.76 16.66 -1.10
C THR A 247 -12.21 16.37 0.29
N TYR A 248 -12.86 15.48 1.05
CA TYR A 248 -12.36 15.05 2.36
C TYR A 248 -11.02 14.31 2.27
N ALA A 249 -10.83 13.46 1.25
CA ALA A 249 -9.55 12.80 1.02
C ALA A 249 -8.42 13.81 0.73
N VAL A 250 -8.70 14.87 -0.05
CA VAL A 250 -7.75 15.99 -0.26
C VAL A 250 -7.44 16.70 1.05
N GLN A 251 -8.46 17.02 1.84
CA GLN A 251 -8.28 17.71 3.12
C GLN A 251 -7.44 16.91 4.12
N ALA A 252 -7.66 15.59 4.19
CA ALA A 252 -6.90 14.70 5.08
C ALA A 252 -5.39 14.65 4.75
N MET A 253 -5.02 14.88 3.48
CA MET A 253 -3.61 14.97 3.07
C MET A 253 -2.93 16.28 3.50
N GLY A 254 -3.70 17.34 3.81
CA GLY A 254 -3.14 18.63 4.23
C GLY A 254 -2.08 19.15 3.26
N SER A 255 -0.86 19.36 3.73
CA SER A 255 0.27 19.87 2.92
C SER A 255 0.69 18.94 1.77
N SER A 256 0.41 17.62 1.86
CA SER A 256 0.72 16.67 0.77
C SER A 256 -0.36 16.61 -0.30
N ALA A 257 -1.46 17.37 -0.17
CA ALA A 257 -2.51 17.45 -1.20
C ALA A 257 -1.96 17.82 -2.58
N ASN A 258 -0.89 18.62 -2.65
CA ASN A 258 -0.22 19.01 -3.89
C ASN A 258 0.47 17.83 -4.62
N GLN A 259 0.70 16.72 -3.93
CA GLN A 259 1.25 15.49 -4.53
C GLN A 259 0.17 14.68 -5.25
N ARG A 260 -1.12 14.93 -4.97
CA ARG A 260 -2.21 14.25 -5.66
C ARG A 260 -2.33 14.82 -7.06
N ILE A 261 -2.17 13.95 -8.05
CA ILE A 261 -2.34 14.29 -9.46
C ILE A 261 -3.78 14.76 -9.67
N ARG A 262 -3.94 15.90 -10.35
CA ARG A 262 -5.25 16.48 -10.62
C ARG A 262 -6.02 15.59 -11.58
N ARG A 263 -7.29 15.33 -11.30
CA ARG A 263 -8.19 14.56 -12.16
C ARG A 263 -9.18 15.49 -12.86
N ILE A 264 -9.36 15.32 -14.17
CA ILE A 264 -10.28 16.10 -14.98
C ILE A 264 -11.21 15.15 -15.72
N THR A 265 -12.51 15.28 -15.50
CA THR A 265 -13.53 14.55 -16.26
C THR A 265 -13.58 15.09 -17.68
N THR A 266 -13.31 14.24 -18.66
CA THR A 266 -13.36 14.63 -20.09
C THR A 266 -14.64 14.20 -20.78
N SER A 267 -15.22 13.09 -20.34
CA SER A 267 -16.42 12.52 -20.95
C SER A 267 -17.16 11.60 -19.99
N VAL A 268 -18.40 11.28 -20.35
CA VAL A 268 -19.22 10.26 -19.70
C VAL A 268 -19.33 9.07 -20.65
N SER A 269 -19.05 7.86 -20.16
CA SER A 269 -19.15 6.63 -20.94
C SER A 269 -20.58 6.08 -20.96
N ASN A 270 -20.98 5.48 -22.08
CA ASN A 270 -22.23 4.71 -22.20
C ASN A 270 -22.06 3.28 -21.65
N SER A 271 -21.50 3.16 -20.45
CA SER A 271 -21.24 1.87 -19.79
C SER A 271 -22.49 1.39 -19.04
N ALA A 272 -22.75 0.08 -19.13
CA ALA A 272 -23.75 -0.58 -18.30
C ALA A 272 -23.28 -0.70 -16.84
N VAL A 273 -24.21 -1.02 -15.94
CA VAL A 273 -23.90 -1.34 -14.54
C VAL A 273 -23.02 -2.60 -14.52
N PRO A 274 -21.83 -2.56 -13.88
CA PRO A 274 -20.97 -3.73 -13.74
C PRO A 274 -21.63 -4.86 -12.93
N ASP A 275 -21.46 -6.11 -13.38
CA ASP A 275 -22.03 -7.31 -12.71
C ASP A 275 -21.48 -7.54 -11.30
N ASN A 276 -20.35 -6.92 -10.96
CA ASN A 276 -19.70 -7.06 -9.65
C ASN A 276 -20.22 -6.05 -8.59
N ILE A 277 -21.24 -5.25 -8.91
CA ILE A 277 -21.89 -4.39 -7.92
C ILE A 277 -22.71 -5.25 -6.95
N SER A 278 -22.54 -4.99 -5.66
CA SER A 278 -23.26 -5.70 -4.59
C SER A 278 -24.78 -5.54 -4.74
N PRO A 279 -25.57 -6.58 -4.44
CA PRO A 279 -27.03 -6.49 -4.38
C PRO A 279 -27.55 -5.44 -3.37
N ASN A 280 -26.74 -5.10 -2.36
CA ASN A 280 -27.06 -4.07 -1.37
C ASN A 280 -26.69 -2.65 -1.82
N PHE A 281 -26.32 -2.48 -3.10
CA PHE A 281 -25.97 -1.18 -3.63
C PHE A 281 -27.19 -0.24 -3.65
N PRO A 282 -27.04 1.03 -3.23
CA PRO A 282 -28.19 1.92 -3.12
C PRO A 282 -28.77 2.25 -4.49
N ARG A 283 -30.10 2.13 -4.63
CA ARG A 283 -30.81 2.44 -5.89
C ARG A 283 -30.60 3.88 -6.34
N TRP A 284 -30.49 4.82 -5.41
CA TRP A 284 -30.27 6.22 -5.72
C TRP A 284 -28.92 6.49 -6.40
N ALA A 285 -27.96 5.58 -6.26
CA ALA A 285 -26.65 5.71 -6.87
C ALA A 285 -26.62 5.29 -8.35
N LEU A 286 -27.70 4.67 -8.83
CA LEU A 286 -27.91 4.29 -10.23
C LEU A 286 -28.70 5.37 -10.96
N ARG A 287 -28.37 5.63 -12.22
CA ARG A 287 -29.13 6.52 -13.09
C ARG A 287 -30.48 5.88 -13.45
N ASP A 288 -31.54 6.69 -13.53
CA ASP A 288 -32.92 6.24 -13.79
C ASP A 288 -33.01 5.34 -15.04
N GLY A 289 -33.70 4.19 -14.90
CA GLY A 289 -33.89 3.20 -15.97
C GLY A 289 -33.09 1.90 -15.82
N LEU A 290 -32.41 1.70 -14.68
CA LEU A 290 -31.65 0.51 -14.29
C LEU A 290 -32.20 -0.12 -13.00
#